data_AF-A0A1S2SYB5-F1
#
_entry.id   AF-A0A1S2SYB5-F1
#
_cell.length_a   1.000
_cell.length_b   1.000
_cell.length_c   1.000
_cell.angle_alpha   90.00
_cell.angle_beta   90.00
_cell.angle_gamma   90.00
#
_symmetry.space_group_name_H-M   'P 1'
#
loop_
_entity.id
_entity.type
_entity.pdbx_description
1 polymer ?
#
loop_
_entity_poly.entity_id
_entity_poly.type
_entity_poly.pdbx_seq_one_letter_code
_entity_poly.pdbx_strand_id
1 'polypeptide(L)'
;MSKQKLNAGFTLIELIIVIVVIGVLAVTAAPKFFDFGTAARTNAVKSMSGTLTEASKHIDAALQLPNRVIDVNGSLWLDVNGDGIIEADTISDQENPRNNVSRDIKLIKNDLGQLGPDNFEVAKMVSFSEDVIIEVGERHQTYIGFDRDDDGEIADDNCRVYFTQPINSRGTFVAHRTDGC
;
A
#
# COMPACT_ATOMS: atom_id res chain seq x y z
N MET A 1 -4.44 -35.13 -61.48
CA MET A 1 -4.31 -33.65 -61.64
C MET A 1 -4.15 -33.03 -60.27
N SER A 2 -2.98 -32.44 -60.00
CA SER A 2 -2.71 -31.71 -58.76
C SER A 2 -3.33 -30.32 -58.88
N LYS A 3 -4.35 -30.02 -58.06
CA LYS A 3 -4.90 -28.67 -57.93
C LYS A 3 -3.84 -27.79 -57.26
N GLN A 4 -3.13 -26.97 -58.03
CA GLN A 4 -2.30 -25.92 -57.45
C GLN A 4 -3.21 -24.90 -56.74
N LYS A 5 -3.05 -24.77 -55.42
CA LYS A 5 -3.65 -23.68 -54.65
C LYS A 5 -3.01 -22.38 -55.13
N LEU A 6 -3.82 -21.47 -55.64
CA LEU A 6 -3.40 -20.10 -55.92
C LEU A 6 -3.13 -19.43 -54.57
N ASN A 7 -1.87 -19.13 -54.27
CA ASN A 7 -1.53 -18.26 -53.15
C ASN A 7 -1.99 -16.85 -53.53
N ALA A 8 -3.14 -16.42 -53.02
CA ALA A 8 -3.58 -15.04 -53.15
C ALA A 8 -2.59 -14.16 -52.36
N GLY A 9 -1.80 -13.36 -53.08
CA GLY A 9 -0.91 -12.38 -52.47
C GLY A 9 -1.70 -11.23 -51.84
N PHE A 10 -1.15 -10.66 -50.77
CA PHE A 10 -1.72 -9.50 -50.08
C PHE A 10 -1.60 -8.26 -50.97
N THR A 11 -2.65 -7.42 -51.03
CA THR A 11 -2.59 -6.20 -51.85
C THR A 11 -2.02 -5.02 -51.04
N LEU A 12 -1.36 -4.08 -51.73
CA LEU A 12 -0.77 -2.91 -51.07
C LEU A 12 -1.84 -2.02 -50.41
N ILE A 13 -3.03 -1.92 -51.02
CA ILE A 13 -4.16 -1.16 -50.46
C ILE A 13 -4.71 -1.79 -49.18
N GLU A 14 -4.73 -3.11 -49.09
CA GLU A 14 -5.21 -3.86 -47.92
C GLU A 14 -4.28 -3.64 -46.72
N LEU A 15 -2.97 -3.56 -46.96
CA LEU A 15 -2.01 -3.17 -45.92
C LEU A 15 -2.23 -1.73 -45.45
N ILE A 16 -2.45 -0.80 -46.37
CA ILE A 16 -2.69 0.61 -46.05
C ILE A 16 -3.97 0.77 -45.22
N ILE A 17 -5.05 0.07 -45.58
CA ILE A 17 -6.31 0.16 -44.83
C ILE A 17 -6.11 -0.35 -43.39
N VAL A 18 -5.37 -1.44 -43.21
CA VAL A 18 -5.11 -2.00 -41.86
C VAL A 18 -4.34 -1.01 -40.99
N ILE A 19 -3.26 -0.40 -41.50
CA ILE A 19 -2.50 0.59 -40.71
C ILE A 19 -3.32 1.85 -40.41
N VAL A 20 -4.19 2.29 -41.32
CA VAL A 20 -5.08 3.44 -41.10
C VAL A 20 -6.11 3.13 -40.01
N VAL A 21 -6.73 1.95 -40.08
CA VAL A 21 -7.70 1.52 -39.05
C VAL A 21 -7.03 1.40 -37.69
N ILE A 22 -5.85 0.77 -37.60
CA ILE A 22 -5.09 0.69 -36.33
C ILE A 22 -4.71 2.10 -35.84
N GLY A 23 -4.31 3.00 -36.73
CA GLY A 23 -3.98 4.38 -36.39
C GLY A 23 -5.16 5.14 -35.76
N VAL A 24 -6.36 5.05 -36.33
CA VAL A 24 -7.56 5.69 -35.78
C VAL A 24 -7.94 5.10 -34.43
N LEU A 25 -7.88 3.77 -34.29
CA LEU A 25 -8.17 3.09 -33.03
C LEU A 25 -7.16 3.47 -31.94
N ALA A 26 -5.88 3.57 -32.27
CA ALA A 26 -4.83 3.96 -31.33
C ALA A 26 -5.02 5.40 -30.81
N VAL A 27 -5.28 6.36 -31.70
CA VAL A 27 -5.47 7.78 -31.32
C VAL A 27 -6.71 7.96 -30.44
N THR A 28 -7.77 7.20 -30.67
CA THR A 28 -9.00 7.29 -29.87
C THR A 28 -8.92 6.54 -28.53
N ALA A 29 -8.18 5.43 -28.46
CA ALA A 29 -8.02 4.65 -27.24
C ALA A 29 -6.95 5.18 -26.28
N ALA A 30 -5.87 5.80 -26.78
CA ALA A 30 -4.72 6.20 -25.97
C ALA A 30 -5.07 7.15 -24.80
N PRO A 31 -5.87 8.22 -24.98
CA PRO A 31 -6.22 9.11 -23.86
C PRO A 31 -6.97 8.39 -22.73
N LYS A 32 -7.88 7.49 -23.09
CA LYS A 32 -8.68 6.70 -22.13
C LYS A 32 -7.84 5.70 -21.37
N PHE A 33 -6.83 5.13 -22.01
CA PHE A 33 -5.92 4.20 -21.36
C PHE A 33 -5.14 4.87 -20.20
N PHE A 34 -4.68 6.10 -20.39
CA PHE A 34 -4.00 6.86 -19.33
C PHE A 34 -4.92 7.21 -18.15
N ASP A 35 -6.16 7.62 -18.42
CA ASP A 35 -7.17 7.92 -17.40
C ASP A 35 -7.43 6.71 -16.48
N PHE A 36 -7.47 5.49 -17.04
CA PHE A 36 -7.70 4.27 -16.26
C PHE A 36 -6.56 3.98 -15.28
N GLY A 37 -5.30 4.22 -15.66
CA GLY A 37 -4.16 4.02 -14.76
C GLY A 37 -4.21 4.94 -13.54
N THR A 38 -4.46 6.24 -13.77
CA THR A 38 -4.61 7.24 -12.69
C THR A 38 -5.81 6.95 -11.79
N ALA A 39 -6.96 6.60 -12.37
CA ALA A 39 -8.15 6.25 -11.61
C ALA A 39 -7.93 4.97 -10.77
N ALA A 40 -7.24 3.96 -11.32
CA ALA A 40 -6.92 2.73 -10.61
C ALA A 40 -6.02 3.00 -9.39
N ARG A 41 -4.94 3.77 -9.55
CA ARG A 41 -4.06 4.15 -8.43
C ARG A 41 -4.79 4.98 -7.38
N THR A 42 -5.59 5.97 -7.81
CA THR A 42 -6.41 6.79 -6.90
C THR A 42 -7.35 5.92 -6.05
N ASN A 43 -8.03 4.96 -6.68
CA ASN A 43 -8.92 4.04 -5.98
C ASN A 43 -8.16 3.09 -5.07
N ALA A 44 -7.00 2.59 -5.49
CA ALA A 44 -6.14 1.75 -4.67
C ALA A 44 -5.69 2.50 -3.40
N VAL A 45 -5.20 3.74 -3.52
CA VAL A 45 -4.81 4.58 -2.37
C VAL A 45 -5.97 4.81 -1.41
N LYS A 46 -7.16 5.14 -1.92
CA LYS A 46 -8.37 5.31 -1.09
C LYS A 46 -8.75 4.00 -0.40
N SER A 47 -8.67 2.88 -1.10
CA SER A 47 -8.95 1.55 -0.55
C SER A 47 -7.95 1.21 0.57
N MET A 48 -6.66 1.41 0.34
CA MET A 48 -5.61 1.18 1.32
C MET A 48 -5.82 2.04 2.57
N SER A 49 -6.17 3.32 2.38
CA SER A 49 -6.48 4.24 3.49
C SER A 49 -7.68 3.75 4.31
N GLY A 50 -8.74 3.27 3.66
CA GLY A 50 -9.89 2.67 4.32
C GLY A 50 -9.52 1.42 5.11
N THR A 51 -8.78 0.49 4.50
CA THR A 51 -8.33 -0.75 5.15
C THR A 51 -7.44 -0.45 6.36
N LEU A 52 -6.51 0.49 6.25
CA LEU A 52 -5.64 0.88 7.36
C LEU A 52 -6.39 1.56 8.50
N THR A 53 -7.37 2.40 8.16
CA THR A 53 -8.26 3.01 9.16
C THR A 53 -9.04 1.93 9.91
N GLU A 54 -9.54 0.92 9.20
CA GLU A 54 -10.28 -0.17 9.82
C GLU A 54 -9.37 -1.08 10.68
N ALA A 55 -8.18 -1.40 10.18
CA ALA A 55 -7.18 -2.14 10.96
C ALA A 55 -6.80 -1.39 12.25
N SER A 56 -6.66 -0.05 12.20
CA SER A 56 -6.41 0.76 13.38
C SER A 56 -7.55 0.66 14.40
N LYS A 57 -8.81 0.69 13.95
CA LYS A 57 -9.96 0.49 14.85
C LYS A 57 -10.02 -0.91 15.45
N HIS A 58 -9.66 -1.94 14.69
CA HIS A 58 -9.57 -3.30 15.21
C HIS A 58 -8.53 -3.40 16.32
N ILE A 59 -7.39 -2.73 16.17
CA ILE A 59 -6.37 -2.62 17.21
C ILE A 59 -6.92 -1.84 18.42
N ASP A 60 -7.53 -0.70 18.21
CA ASP A 60 -8.15 0.08 19.30
C ASP A 60 -9.21 -0.72 20.07
N ALA A 61 -9.95 -1.60 19.39
CA ALA A 61 -10.89 -2.52 20.02
C ALA A 61 -10.16 -3.62 20.81
N ALA A 62 -9.10 -4.19 20.24
CA ALA A 62 -8.29 -5.22 20.91
C ALA A 62 -7.61 -4.69 22.18
N LEU A 63 -7.18 -3.42 22.18
CA LEU A 63 -6.57 -2.76 23.34
C LEU A 63 -7.54 -2.57 24.53
N GLN A 64 -8.84 -2.60 24.28
CA GLN A 64 -9.87 -2.53 25.33
C GLN A 64 -10.16 -3.89 25.96
N LEU A 65 -9.67 -4.98 25.37
CA LEU A 65 -9.84 -6.32 25.91
C LEU A 65 -8.83 -6.58 27.03
N PRO A 66 -9.22 -7.31 28.09
CA PRO A 66 -8.31 -7.65 29.18
C PRO A 66 -7.19 -8.57 28.68
N ASN A 67 -6.02 -8.44 29.29
CA ASN A 67 -4.82 -9.27 29.04
C ASN A 67 -4.32 -9.29 27.58
N ARG A 68 -4.63 -8.27 26.78
CA ARG A 68 -4.09 -8.14 25.41
C ARG A 68 -2.81 -7.30 25.33
N VAL A 69 -2.52 -6.50 26.35
CA VAL A 69 -1.32 -5.68 26.39
C VAL A 69 -0.31 -6.32 27.33
N ILE A 70 0.89 -6.61 26.82
CA ILE A 70 1.99 -7.22 27.57
C ILE A 70 3.18 -6.26 27.57
N ASP A 71 3.74 -6.01 28.74
CA ASP A 71 4.99 -5.27 28.90
C ASP A 71 6.17 -6.24 28.81
N VAL A 72 7.03 -6.01 27.83
CA VAL A 72 8.29 -6.73 27.65
C VAL A 72 9.43 -5.73 27.78
N ASN A 73 10.11 -5.74 28.92
CA ASN A 73 11.28 -4.88 29.20
C ASN A 73 11.03 -3.37 28.96
N GLY A 74 9.84 -2.87 29.29
CA GLY A 74 9.46 -1.46 29.11
C GLY A 74 8.92 -1.12 27.72
N SER A 75 8.80 -2.10 26.82
CA SER A 75 8.07 -1.97 25.55
C SER A 75 6.71 -2.63 25.68
N LEU A 76 5.66 -1.91 25.29
CA LEU A 76 4.30 -2.43 25.29
C LEU A 76 4.02 -3.14 23.96
N TRP A 77 3.41 -4.31 24.03
CA TRP A 77 3.03 -5.11 22.87
C TRP A 77 1.56 -5.50 22.95
N LEU A 78 0.89 -5.52 21.80
CA LEU A 78 -0.42 -6.10 21.63
C LEU A 78 -0.26 -7.57 21.24
N ASP A 79 -0.72 -8.45 22.11
CA ASP A 79 -0.91 -9.88 21.84
C ASP A 79 -2.15 -10.06 20.94
N VAL A 80 -1.90 -10.14 19.64
CA VAL A 80 -2.95 -10.17 18.63
C VAL A 80 -3.69 -11.51 18.65
N ASN A 81 -2.97 -12.61 18.84
CA ASN A 81 -3.55 -13.95 18.78
C ASN A 81 -4.14 -14.42 20.13
N GLY A 82 -3.74 -13.80 21.25
CA GLY A 82 -4.23 -14.07 22.59
C GLY A 82 -3.61 -15.30 23.25
N ASP A 83 -2.43 -15.73 22.81
CA ASP A 83 -1.75 -16.91 23.37
C ASP A 83 -0.89 -16.58 24.60
N GLY A 84 -0.74 -15.29 24.93
CA GLY A 84 0.03 -14.81 26.08
C GLY A 84 1.54 -14.80 25.85
N ILE A 85 2.01 -15.02 24.63
CA ILE A 85 3.42 -15.02 24.24
C ILE A 85 3.64 -13.88 23.26
N ILE A 86 4.60 -13.01 23.53
CA ILE A 86 4.98 -11.96 22.59
C ILE A 86 6.01 -12.50 21.59
N GLU A 87 5.59 -12.58 20.33
CA GLU A 87 6.42 -12.84 19.17
C GLU A 87 7.04 -11.51 18.71
N ALA A 88 8.22 -11.19 19.23
CA ALA A 88 9.05 -10.11 18.70
C ALA A 88 9.97 -10.65 17.58
N ASP A 89 10.17 -9.86 16.52
CA ASP A 89 11.16 -10.22 15.51
C ASP A 89 12.59 -10.14 16.09
N THR A 90 13.43 -11.11 15.74
CA THR A 90 14.84 -11.22 16.16
C THR A 90 15.78 -10.31 15.38
N ILE A 91 15.33 -9.79 14.24
CA ILE A 91 16.00 -8.73 13.49
C ILE A 91 15.20 -7.46 13.77
N SER A 92 15.86 -6.39 14.23
CA SER A 92 15.22 -5.09 14.38
C SER A 92 14.80 -4.58 13.00
N ASP A 93 13.60 -4.96 12.60
CA ASP A 93 12.76 -4.56 11.45
C ASP A 93 12.55 -3.04 11.27
N GLN A 94 13.23 -2.22 12.07
CA GLN A 94 13.29 -0.76 11.96
C GLN A 94 13.95 -0.26 10.67
N GLU A 95 14.39 -1.15 9.78
CA GLU A 95 14.94 -0.80 8.46
C GLU A 95 13.99 -1.15 7.31
N ASN A 96 13.09 -2.13 7.47
CA ASN A 96 12.18 -2.55 6.40
C ASN A 96 10.86 -3.11 6.96
N PRO A 97 9.76 -2.34 6.95
CA PRO A 97 8.47 -2.81 7.47
C PRO A 97 7.98 -4.13 6.86
N ARG A 98 8.38 -4.50 5.63
CA ARG A 98 7.94 -5.74 4.96
C ARG A 98 8.61 -7.01 5.46
N ASN A 99 9.79 -6.92 6.09
CA ASN A 99 10.47 -8.10 6.60
C ASN A 99 9.93 -8.55 7.96
N ASN A 100 8.95 -7.82 8.48
CA ASN A 100 8.39 -8.06 9.80
C ASN A 100 7.36 -9.19 9.76
N VAL A 101 7.80 -10.36 10.20
CA VAL A 101 7.01 -11.61 10.12
C VAL A 101 6.27 -11.96 11.39
N SER A 102 6.52 -11.23 12.48
CA SER A 102 5.87 -11.53 13.75
C SER A 102 4.40 -11.08 13.75
N ARG A 103 3.56 -11.72 14.56
CA ARG A 103 2.13 -11.37 14.62
C ARG A 103 1.85 -10.19 15.54
N ASP A 104 2.60 -10.08 16.61
CA ASP A 104 2.32 -9.11 17.66
C ASP A 104 2.79 -7.73 17.27
N ILE A 105 1.99 -6.75 17.69
CA ILE A 105 2.16 -5.37 17.27
C ILE A 105 2.76 -4.60 18.43
N LYS A 106 3.93 -4.00 18.20
CA LYS A 106 4.51 -3.08 19.14
C LYS A 106 3.66 -1.82 19.26
N LEU A 107 3.47 -1.35 20.49
CA LEU A 107 2.63 -0.21 20.81
C LEU A 107 3.47 0.99 21.24
N ILE A 108 3.01 2.17 20.83
CA ILE A 108 3.47 3.47 21.32
C ILE A 108 2.34 4.14 22.09
N LYS A 109 2.73 4.92 23.10
CA LYS A 109 1.84 5.67 23.98
C LYS A 109 2.06 7.16 23.77
N ASN A 110 0.98 7.91 23.60
CA ASN A 110 1.05 9.38 23.54
C ASN A 110 0.99 10.02 24.94
N ASP A 111 1.04 11.35 25.01
CA ASP A 111 1.08 12.11 26.28
C ASP A 111 -0.20 11.97 27.10
N LEU A 112 -1.32 11.69 26.44
CA LEU A 112 -2.62 11.43 27.09
C LEU A 112 -2.77 9.97 27.53
N GLY A 113 -1.78 9.15 27.22
CA GLY A 113 -1.74 7.74 27.53
C GLY A 113 -2.53 6.83 26.61
N GLN A 114 -2.99 7.34 25.47
CA GLN A 114 -3.60 6.53 24.42
C GLN A 114 -2.52 5.66 23.75
N LEU A 115 -2.79 4.37 23.68
CA LEU A 115 -1.98 3.40 22.98
C LEU A 115 -2.38 3.30 21.51
N GLY A 116 -1.44 2.92 20.66
CA GLY A 116 -1.66 2.62 19.26
C GLY A 116 -0.42 1.98 18.64
N PRO A 117 -0.51 1.51 17.39
CA PRO A 117 0.60 0.84 16.72
C PRO A 117 1.78 1.79 16.53
N ASP A 118 2.99 1.27 16.71
CA ASP A 118 4.22 1.90 16.22
C ASP A 118 4.16 2.02 14.69
N ASN A 119 4.67 3.11 14.12
CA ASN A 119 4.60 3.36 12.69
C ASN A 119 5.35 2.31 11.86
N PHE A 120 6.36 1.66 12.42
CA PHE A 120 7.07 0.54 11.77
C PHE A 120 6.23 -0.74 11.64
N GLU A 121 5.14 -0.85 12.42
CA GLU A 121 4.32 -2.07 12.50
C GLU A 121 3.18 -2.09 11.49
N VAL A 122 3.05 -1.05 10.66
CA VAL A 122 1.91 -0.88 9.74
C VAL A 122 1.78 -2.02 8.73
N ALA A 123 2.91 -2.66 8.37
CA ALA A 123 2.95 -3.81 7.48
C ALA A 123 2.36 -5.10 8.09
N LYS A 124 2.28 -5.21 9.43
CA LYS A 124 1.57 -6.31 10.11
C LYS A 124 0.06 -6.13 10.10
N MET A 125 -0.40 -4.89 10.00
CA MET A 125 -1.81 -4.55 10.13
C MET A 125 -2.62 -4.95 8.90
N VAL A 126 -2.00 -4.87 7.72
CA VAL A 126 -2.67 -5.04 6.42
C VAL A 126 -1.69 -5.68 5.42
N SER A 127 -2.21 -6.56 4.57
CA SER A 127 -1.46 -7.11 3.43
C SER A 127 -1.43 -6.10 2.27
N PHE A 128 -0.24 -5.74 1.83
CA PHE A 128 -0.01 -4.81 0.72
C PHE A 128 0.46 -5.56 -0.54
N SER A 129 0.09 -5.05 -1.72
CA SER A 129 0.66 -5.52 -2.99
C SER A 129 2.16 -5.25 -3.04
N GLU A 130 2.91 -6.10 -3.75
CA GLU A 130 4.36 -5.90 -3.97
C GLU A 130 4.66 -4.59 -4.71
N ASP A 131 3.75 -4.14 -5.58
CA ASP A 131 3.87 -2.91 -6.37
C ASP A 131 3.77 -1.62 -5.54
N VAL A 132 3.33 -1.71 -4.27
CA VAL A 132 3.24 -0.57 -3.37
C VAL A 132 4.56 -0.44 -2.62
N ILE A 133 5.06 0.77 -2.39
CA ILE A 133 6.23 1.00 -1.55
C ILE A 133 5.78 1.42 -0.15
N ILE A 134 6.51 0.95 0.85
CA ILE A 134 6.33 1.35 2.25
C ILE A 134 7.61 2.05 2.68
N GLU A 135 7.50 3.33 2.97
CA GLU A 135 8.61 4.19 3.36
C GLU A 135 8.35 4.76 4.74
N VAL A 136 9.31 4.62 5.65
CA VAL A 136 9.18 5.17 7.00
C VAL A 136 9.75 6.58 7.03
N GLY A 137 8.89 7.55 7.29
CA GLY A 137 9.25 8.97 7.33
C GLY A 137 9.76 9.44 8.70
N GLU A 138 10.39 10.62 8.72
CA GLU A 138 11.11 11.14 9.88
C GLU A 138 10.24 11.55 11.08
N ARG A 139 8.94 11.77 10.89
CA ARG A 139 8.04 12.36 11.91
C ARG A 139 7.07 11.36 12.52
N HIS A 140 7.51 10.13 12.76
CA HIS A 140 6.64 9.07 13.27
C HIS A 140 5.51 8.72 12.30
N GLN A 141 5.79 8.85 11.01
CA GLN A 141 4.87 8.58 9.92
C GLN A 141 5.40 7.45 9.07
N THR A 142 4.50 6.68 8.47
CA THR A 142 4.85 5.71 7.44
C THR A 142 4.00 5.99 6.20
N TYR A 143 4.66 6.19 5.08
CA TYR A 143 4.08 6.40 3.76
C TYR A 143 3.90 5.05 3.07
N ILE A 144 2.75 4.87 2.41
CA ILE A 144 2.38 3.64 1.72
C ILE A 144 1.74 4.05 0.40
N GLY A 145 2.44 3.86 -0.72
CA GLY A 145 2.01 4.47 -1.97
C GLY A 145 2.69 3.93 -3.21
N PHE A 146 2.43 4.61 -4.32
CA PHE A 146 3.06 4.34 -5.60
C PHE A 146 4.15 5.37 -5.85
N ASP A 147 5.32 4.88 -6.21
CA ASP A 147 6.40 5.69 -6.79
C ASP A 147 6.07 5.95 -8.28
N ARG A 148 6.04 7.22 -8.68
CA ARG A 148 5.55 7.69 -9.97
C ARG A 148 6.69 8.01 -10.93
N ASP A 149 7.89 8.29 -10.44
CA ASP A 149 9.06 8.62 -11.24
C ASP A 149 10.23 7.63 -11.11
N ASP A 150 10.01 6.54 -10.36
CA ASP A 150 10.90 5.38 -10.19
C ASP A 150 12.22 5.76 -9.48
N ASP A 151 12.16 6.75 -8.59
CA ASP A 151 13.31 7.23 -7.81
C ASP A 151 13.43 6.58 -6.42
N GLY A 152 12.41 5.82 -6.00
CA GLY A 152 12.33 5.12 -4.73
C GLY A 152 11.80 5.96 -3.56
N GLU A 153 11.47 7.24 -3.78
CA GLU A 153 10.91 8.15 -2.80
C GLU A 153 9.41 8.34 -3.07
N ILE A 154 8.55 7.78 -2.22
CA ILE A 154 7.11 8.07 -2.32
C ILE A 154 6.75 9.39 -1.59
N ALA A 155 7.76 10.04 -1.01
CA ALA A 155 7.62 11.16 -0.12
C ALA A 155 7.07 12.44 -0.79
N ASP A 156 7.23 12.58 -2.09
CA ASP A 156 6.95 13.78 -2.88
C ASP A 156 5.90 13.55 -3.99
N ASP A 157 5.66 12.30 -4.35
CA ASP A 157 4.74 11.86 -5.40
C ASP A 157 3.23 12.05 -5.15
N ASN A 158 2.83 12.37 -3.93
CA ASN A 158 1.41 12.64 -3.58
C ASN A 158 0.39 11.57 -4.02
N CYS A 159 0.82 10.32 -4.20
CA CYS A 159 -0.02 9.15 -4.52
C CYS A 159 0.11 8.06 -3.45
N ARG A 160 -0.33 8.36 -2.23
CA ARG A 160 -0.01 7.57 -1.04
C ARG A 160 -1.01 7.72 0.10
N VAL A 161 -0.95 6.76 1.00
CA VAL A 161 -1.50 6.81 2.36
C VAL A 161 -0.37 7.17 3.31
N TYR A 162 -0.66 7.95 4.35
CA TYR A 162 0.26 8.17 5.46
C TYR A 162 -0.40 7.73 6.76
N PHE A 163 0.26 6.80 7.44
CA PHE A 163 -0.06 6.33 8.77
C PHE A 163 0.76 7.15 9.77
N THR A 164 0.14 7.68 10.82
CA THR A 164 0.81 8.39 11.90
C THR A 164 0.51 7.69 13.22
N GLN A 165 1.56 7.28 13.92
CA GLN A 165 1.41 6.67 15.25
C GLN A 165 0.93 7.71 16.29
N PRO A 166 0.50 7.27 17.49
CA PRO A 166 0.14 8.20 18.56
C PRO A 166 1.31 9.13 18.92
N ILE A 167 1.06 10.43 18.89
CA ILE A 167 2.05 11.47 19.22
C ILE A 167 1.39 12.64 19.95
N ASN A 168 2.07 13.22 20.92
CA ASN A 168 1.57 14.36 21.71
C ASN A 168 0.14 14.08 22.26
N SER A 169 -0.83 14.91 21.90
CA SER A 169 -2.26 14.73 22.26
C SER A 169 -3.11 14.03 21.19
N ARG A 170 -2.49 13.46 20.16
CA ARG A 170 -3.18 12.75 19.06
C ARG A 170 -2.98 11.25 19.17
N GLY A 171 -4.04 10.49 18.93
CA GLY A 171 -3.97 9.05 18.74
C GLY A 171 -3.48 8.68 17.34
N THR A 172 -3.58 7.40 17.01
CA THR A 172 -3.33 6.88 15.66
C THR A 172 -4.17 7.61 14.63
N PHE A 173 -3.58 7.99 13.51
CA PHE A 173 -4.25 8.71 12.44
C PHE A 173 -3.82 8.20 11.07
N VAL A 174 -4.80 8.00 10.18
CA VAL A 174 -4.59 7.57 8.79
C VAL A 174 -5.22 8.59 7.87
N ALA A 175 -4.46 9.03 6.87
CA ALA A 175 -4.98 9.87 5.79
C ALA A 175 -4.28 9.55 4.48
N HIS A 176 -4.74 10.16 3.38
CA HIS A 176 -4.23 9.88 2.05
C HIS A 176 -4.12 11.13 1.18
N ARG A 177 -3.30 11.02 0.13
CA ARG A 177 -3.10 11.98 -0.94
C ARG A 177 -3.22 11.24 -2.28
N THR A 178 -3.95 11.83 -3.22
CA THR A 178 -4.19 11.24 -4.54
C THR A 178 -4.01 12.27 -5.67
N ASP A 179 -3.47 13.44 -5.35
CA ASP A 179 -3.27 14.55 -6.27
C ASP A 179 -2.09 14.31 -7.23
N GLY A 180 -1.19 13.36 -6.93
CA GLY A 180 -0.13 12.91 -7.84
C GLY A 180 -0.33 11.51 -8.45
N CYS A 181 -1.49 10.89 -8.22
CA CYS A 181 -1.89 9.68 -8.94
C CYS A 181 -2.27 10.01 -10.40
#